data_AF-A0A924YCY1-F1
#
_entry.id   AF-A0A924YCY1-F1
#
_cell.length_a   1.000
_cell.length_b   1.000
_cell.length_c   1.000
_cell.angle_alpha   90.00
_cell.angle_beta   90.00
_cell.angle_gamma   90.00
#
_symmetry.space_group_name_H-M   'P 1'
#
loop_
_entity.id
_entity.type
_entity.pdbx_description
1 polymer ?
#
loop_
_entity_poly.entity_id
_entity_poly.type
_entity_poly.pdbx_seq_one_letter_code
_entity_poly.pdbx_strand_id
1 'polypeptide(L)'
;MFRTLAIITLLITALTACGTTPNAPSAPTAVPFPSVTPGRLVRGILGLQPIGADSASLANPATAIALASQPTATPDTAACPAQNPDLTLPSLRPAAQDISTAIEQFLSEGGTVNALTMGLTDSWLVIGETGFVQSDADLTGEGSPDILVSYSADEGGTLLVIGCVDGVYQTRYQAITGGDAPEILWLGDVNVNASPEVVFSNRICPPDATADNEDELCTYRTQLISWQADQARFVSLLPGAIEGEGAPTVTDIDEDRILEVVSLITSDGTAATGPQRTGVNIWD
;
A
#
# COMPACT_ATOMS: atom_id res chain seq x y z
N MET A 1 35.03 -17.35 47.35
CA MET A 1 34.26 -16.09 47.49
C MET A 1 34.79 -14.94 46.62
N PHE A 2 36.10 -14.68 46.54
CA PHE A 2 36.64 -13.57 45.73
C PHE A 2 36.45 -13.68 44.20
N ARG A 3 36.43 -14.90 43.63
CA ARG A 3 36.23 -15.09 42.18
C ARG A 3 34.81 -14.77 41.71
N THR A 4 33.80 -15.05 42.53
CA THR A 4 32.39 -14.80 42.20
C THR A 4 32.08 -13.30 42.20
N LEU A 5 32.72 -12.55 43.10
CA LEU A 5 32.57 -11.08 43.15
C LEU A 5 33.13 -10.42 41.89
N ALA A 6 34.31 -10.85 41.41
CA ALA A 6 34.95 -10.27 40.23
C ALA A 6 34.13 -10.48 38.93
N ILE A 7 33.46 -11.63 38.80
CA ILE A 7 32.61 -11.93 37.63
C ILE A 7 31.35 -11.05 37.64
N ILE A 8 30.75 -10.83 38.81
CA ILE A 8 29.55 -9.98 38.94
C ILE A 8 29.89 -8.51 38.62
N THR A 9 31.05 -8.01 39.08
CA THR A 9 31.45 -6.63 38.77
C THR A 9 31.71 -6.43 37.27
N LEU A 10 32.32 -7.43 36.60
CA LEU A 10 32.57 -7.38 35.15
C LEU A 10 31.25 -7.37 34.34
N LEU A 11 30.26 -8.15 34.78
CA LEU A 11 28.95 -8.23 34.12
C LEU A 11 28.18 -6.91 34.24
N ILE A 12 28.23 -6.26 35.40
CA ILE A 12 27.56 -4.96 35.63
C ILE A 12 28.20 -3.86 34.77
N THR A 13 29.53 -3.86 34.59
CA THR A 13 30.20 -2.89 33.70
C THR A 13 29.90 -3.09 32.22
N ALA A 14 29.63 -4.34 31.79
CA ALA A 14 29.27 -4.62 30.39
C ALA A 14 27.83 -4.16 30.06
N LEU A 15 26.92 -4.20 31.03
CA LEU A 15 25.52 -3.78 30.86
C LEU A 15 25.32 -2.26 30.81
N THR A 16 26.28 -1.47 31.28
CA THR A 16 26.21 0.00 31.24
C THR A 16 26.68 0.64 29.92
N ALA A 17 27.20 -0.15 28.97
CA ALA A 17 27.73 0.39 27.71
C ALA A 17 26.67 0.52 26.59
N CYS A 18 25.45 0.01 26.77
CA CYS A 18 24.34 0.12 25.81
C CYS A 18 23.33 1.20 26.23
N GLY A 19 23.81 2.38 26.62
CA GLY A 19 22.96 3.55 26.74
C GLY A 19 22.72 4.14 25.35
N THR A 20 21.48 4.07 24.86
CA THR A 20 21.04 4.79 23.66
C THR A 20 21.34 6.27 23.83
N THR A 21 22.32 6.80 23.11
CA THR A 21 22.52 8.25 22.99
C THR A 21 21.22 8.83 22.44
N PRO A 22 20.53 9.73 23.16
CA PRO A 22 19.40 10.43 22.58
C PRO A 22 19.93 11.22 21.38
N ASN A 23 19.40 10.91 20.19
CA ASN A 23 19.68 11.70 19.00
C ASN A 23 19.33 13.15 19.33
N ALA A 24 20.35 13.99 19.46
CA ALA A 24 20.14 15.42 19.53
C ALA A 24 19.36 15.81 18.26
N PRO A 25 18.28 16.60 18.37
CA PRO A 25 17.54 17.03 17.20
C PRO A 25 18.53 17.69 16.25
N SER A 26 18.63 17.14 15.04
CA SER A 26 19.43 17.70 13.95
C SER A 26 19.07 19.17 13.84
N ALA A 27 20.07 20.05 13.88
CA ALA A 27 19.85 21.47 13.65
C ALA A 27 19.11 21.61 12.30
N PRO A 28 18.04 22.43 12.24
CA PRO A 28 17.26 22.56 11.02
C PRO A 28 18.17 22.93 9.87
N THR A 29 18.21 22.07 8.85
CA THR A 29 18.89 22.35 7.60
C THR A 29 18.31 23.65 7.09
N ALA A 30 19.13 24.69 6.95
CA ALA A 30 18.71 25.94 6.36
C ALA A 30 18.31 25.65 4.91
N VAL A 31 17.02 25.44 4.67
CA VAL A 31 16.46 25.30 3.34
C VAL A 31 16.75 26.63 2.65
N PRO A 32 17.55 26.67 1.58
CA PRO A 32 17.73 27.90 0.84
C PRO A 32 16.34 28.32 0.37
N PHE A 33 15.86 29.46 0.88
CA PHE A 33 14.61 30.04 0.44
C PHE A 33 14.59 30.04 -1.09
N PRO A 34 13.50 29.59 -1.73
CA PRO A 34 13.38 29.69 -3.17
C PRO A 34 13.64 31.14 -3.54
N SER A 35 14.61 31.34 -4.43
CA SER A 35 14.96 32.65 -4.97
C SER A 35 13.68 33.37 -5.38
N VAL A 36 13.52 34.60 -4.90
CA VAL A 36 12.39 35.50 -5.20
C VAL A 36 11.89 35.29 -6.62
N THR A 37 10.66 34.80 -6.76
CA THR A 37 9.95 34.82 -8.05
C THR A 37 9.97 36.26 -8.54
N PRO A 38 10.49 36.56 -9.75
CA PRO A 38 10.53 37.92 -10.25
C PRO A 38 9.12 38.52 -10.25
N GLY A 39 8.88 39.49 -9.36
CA GLY A 39 7.58 40.14 -9.25
C GLY A 39 7.21 40.85 -10.54
N ARG A 40 6.00 40.60 -11.05
CA ARG A 40 5.43 41.40 -12.14
C ARG A 40 4.95 42.72 -11.58
N LEU A 41 5.48 43.82 -12.12
CA LEU A 41 5.09 45.17 -11.72
C LEU A 41 3.74 45.51 -12.36
N VAL A 42 2.66 45.44 -11.57
CA VAL A 42 1.31 45.86 -12.01
C VAL A 42 1.17 47.36 -11.78
N ARG A 43 1.14 48.15 -12.87
CA ARG A 43 0.78 49.58 -12.84
C ARG A 43 -0.67 49.72 -13.30
N GLY A 44 -1.55 50.06 -12.36
CA GLY A 44 -2.90 50.55 -12.66
C GLY A 44 -2.99 52.05 -12.36
N ILE A 45 -3.64 52.81 -13.22
CA ILE A 45 -4.03 54.19 -12.92
C ILE A 45 -5.27 54.07 -12.01
N LEU A 46 -5.12 54.41 -10.73
CA LEU A 46 -6.26 54.55 -9.84
C LEU A 46 -7.08 55.75 -10.30
N GLY A 47 -8.22 55.48 -10.95
CA GLY A 47 -9.22 56.51 -11.19
C GLY A 47 -9.67 57.06 -9.85
N LEU A 48 -9.41 58.35 -9.60
CA LEU A 48 -9.92 59.07 -8.44
C LEU A 48 -11.43 59.31 -8.62
N GLN A 49 -12.24 58.25 -8.56
CA GLN A 49 -13.65 58.41 -8.23
C GLN A 49 -13.76 58.49 -6.71
N PRO A 50 -14.30 59.58 -6.13
CA PRO A 50 -14.56 59.65 -4.71
C PRO A 50 -15.66 58.65 -4.37
N ILE A 51 -15.26 57.53 -3.76
CA ILE A 51 -16.17 56.52 -3.20
C ILE A 51 -16.80 57.15 -1.96
N GLY A 52 -18.14 57.19 -1.93
CA GLY A 52 -18.92 57.75 -0.82
C GLY A 52 -18.59 57.07 0.51
N ALA A 53 -18.53 57.87 1.56
CA ALA A 53 -18.01 57.54 2.89
C ALA A 53 -18.94 56.68 3.77
N ASP A 54 -19.65 55.69 3.21
CA ASP A 54 -20.64 54.89 3.95
C ASP A 54 -20.36 53.38 4.02
N SER A 55 -19.20 52.91 3.58
CA SER A 55 -18.77 51.52 3.82
C SER A 55 -17.45 51.49 4.59
N ALA A 56 -17.55 51.50 5.92
CA ALA A 56 -16.43 51.41 6.87
C ALA A 56 -15.75 50.02 6.91
N SER A 57 -15.70 49.31 5.79
CA SER A 57 -15.00 48.04 5.66
C SER A 57 -14.39 47.98 4.25
N LEU A 58 -13.06 47.92 4.19
CA LEU A 58 -12.22 47.83 2.98
C LEU A 58 -12.07 49.19 2.23
N ALA A 59 -10.91 49.71 1.86
CA ALA A 59 -9.57 49.17 1.75
C ALA A 59 -8.55 50.32 1.74
N ASN A 60 -7.65 50.36 2.73
CA ASN A 60 -6.36 51.01 2.49
C ASN A 60 -5.60 50.09 1.50
N PRO A 61 -4.90 50.62 0.48
CA PRO A 61 -4.22 49.81 -0.53
C PRO A 61 -3.15 48.87 0.05
N ALA A 62 -2.55 49.21 1.19
CA ALA A 62 -1.67 48.32 1.95
C ALA A 62 -2.41 47.12 2.58
N THR A 63 -3.70 47.25 2.94
CA THR A 63 -4.52 46.10 3.38
C THR A 63 -4.81 45.14 2.23
N ALA A 64 -5.11 45.66 1.03
CA ALA A 64 -5.31 44.85 -0.16
C ALA A 64 -4.01 44.13 -0.57
N ILE A 65 -2.86 44.82 -0.50
CA ILE A 65 -1.55 44.21 -0.75
C ILE A 65 -1.19 43.18 0.32
N ALA A 66 -1.47 43.43 1.61
CA ALA A 66 -1.19 42.49 2.70
C ALA A 66 -2.03 41.20 2.59
N LEU A 67 -3.28 41.28 2.14
CA LEU A 67 -4.11 40.10 1.87
C LEU A 67 -3.67 39.37 0.59
N ALA A 68 -3.27 40.09 -0.45
CA ALA A 68 -2.80 39.51 -1.71
C ALA A 68 -1.38 38.91 -1.62
N SER A 69 -0.58 39.35 -0.64
CA SER A 69 0.79 38.89 -0.40
C SER A 69 0.86 37.90 0.77
N GLN A 70 -0.26 37.31 1.18
CA GLN A 70 -0.21 36.22 2.15
C GLN A 70 0.65 35.11 1.57
N PRO A 71 1.67 34.64 2.31
CA PRO A 71 2.43 33.48 1.87
C PRO A 71 1.45 32.33 1.68
N THR A 72 1.40 31.79 0.47
CA THR A 72 0.77 30.48 0.25
C THR A 72 1.49 29.49 1.17
N ALA A 73 0.71 28.67 1.88
CA ALA A 73 1.27 27.61 2.71
C ALA A 73 2.29 26.83 1.87
N THR A 74 3.49 26.63 2.42
CA THR A 74 4.48 25.75 1.79
C THR A 74 3.82 24.38 1.61
N PRO A 75 3.72 23.86 0.37
CA PRO A 75 3.13 22.54 0.17
C PRO A 75 3.88 21.53 1.03
N ASP A 76 3.13 20.77 1.83
CA ASP A 76 3.69 19.65 2.57
C ASP A 76 3.89 18.50 1.61
N THR A 77 5.09 18.39 1.05
CA THR A 77 5.44 17.33 0.10
C THR A 77 5.63 15.97 0.79
N ALA A 78 5.56 15.91 2.12
CA ALA A 78 5.56 14.64 2.85
C ALA A 78 4.13 14.12 3.09
N ALA A 79 3.11 14.97 2.94
CA ALA A 79 1.72 14.58 3.09
C ALA A 79 1.14 14.08 1.77
N CYS A 80 0.34 13.02 1.85
CA CYS A 80 -0.41 12.51 0.71
C CYS A 80 -1.42 13.53 0.18
N PRO A 81 -1.80 13.43 -1.09
CA PRO A 81 -2.80 14.31 -1.70
C PRO A 81 -4.06 14.40 -0.84
N ALA A 82 -4.55 15.62 -0.64
CA ALA A 82 -5.79 15.84 0.07
C ALA A 82 -6.94 15.16 -0.67
N GLN A 83 -7.71 14.37 0.07
CA GLN A 83 -8.82 13.62 -0.50
C GLN A 83 -9.94 14.55 -1.00
N ASN A 84 -10.35 14.33 -2.25
CA ASN A 84 -11.45 15.00 -2.92
C ASN A 84 -12.60 13.99 -3.14
N PRO A 85 -13.68 14.05 -2.34
CA PRO A 85 -14.79 13.11 -2.46
C PRO A 85 -15.59 13.28 -3.76
N ASP A 86 -15.47 14.43 -4.43
CA ASP A 86 -16.18 14.70 -5.70
C ASP A 86 -15.41 14.16 -6.93
N LEU A 87 -14.16 13.73 -6.74
CA LEU A 87 -13.37 13.13 -7.83
C LEU A 87 -13.85 11.70 -8.11
N THR A 88 -14.20 11.43 -9.35
CA THR A 88 -14.64 10.12 -9.82
C THR A 88 -13.66 9.55 -10.84
N LEU A 89 -13.51 8.23 -10.85
CA LEU A 89 -12.76 7.55 -11.92
C LEU A 89 -13.36 7.88 -13.30
N PRO A 90 -12.53 7.92 -14.36
CA PRO A 90 -13.03 8.03 -15.73
C PRO A 90 -14.05 6.94 -16.06
N SER A 91 -15.15 7.30 -16.71
CA SER A 91 -16.19 6.33 -17.08
C SER A 91 -15.73 5.30 -18.10
N LEU A 92 -14.77 5.66 -18.96
CA LEU A 92 -14.19 4.75 -19.93
C LEU A 92 -13.05 3.96 -19.28
N ARG A 93 -13.17 2.64 -19.27
CA ARG A 93 -12.10 1.74 -18.84
C ARG A 93 -10.88 1.89 -19.76
N PRO A 94 -9.66 2.10 -19.23
CA PRO A 94 -8.44 2.07 -20.02
C PRO A 94 -8.13 0.65 -20.51
N ALA A 95 -7.08 0.49 -21.32
CA ALA A 95 -6.59 -0.84 -21.67
C ALA A 95 -6.04 -1.56 -20.43
N ALA A 96 -6.02 -2.90 -20.44
CA ALA A 96 -5.63 -3.70 -19.27
C ALA A 96 -4.26 -3.29 -18.71
N GLN A 97 -3.26 -3.10 -19.58
CA GLN A 97 -1.92 -2.66 -19.18
C GLN A 97 -1.86 -1.25 -18.56
N ASP A 98 -2.88 -0.41 -18.79
CA ASP A 98 -2.93 0.99 -18.36
C ASP A 98 -3.79 1.20 -17.10
N ILE A 99 -4.46 0.15 -16.61
CA ILE A 99 -5.35 0.23 -15.42
C ILE A 99 -4.57 0.70 -14.19
N SER A 100 -3.39 0.12 -13.91
CA SER A 100 -2.59 0.51 -12.73
C SER A 100 -2.19 1.98 -12.75
N THR A 101 -1.74 2.48 -13.91
CA THR A 101 -1.37 3.89 -14.09
C THR A 101 -2.57 4.81 -13.91
N ALA A 102 -3.75 4.42 -14.41
CA ALA A 102 -4.95 5.21 -14.23
C ALA A 102 -5.42 5.26 -12.76
N ILE A 103 -5.24 4.17 -12.00
CA ILE A 103 -5.51 4.13 -10.55
C ILE A 103 -4.54 5.05 -9.80
N GLU A 104 -3.24 4.95 -10.07
CA GLU A 104 -2.22 5.82 -9.47
C GLU A 104 -2.50 7.30 -9.72
N GLN A 105 -2.84 7.64 -10.97
CA GLN A 105 -3.17 9.02 -11.35
C GLN A 105 -4.41 9.51 -10.58
N PHE A 106 -5.48 8.70 -10.54
CA PHE A 106 -6.70 9.04 -9.82
C PHE A 106 -6.43 9.31 -8.33
N LEU A 107 -5.67 8.44 -7.66
CA LEU A 107 -5.31 8.61 -6.26
C LEU A 107 -4.40 9.84 -6.06
N SER A 108 -3.46 10.07 -6.97
CA SER A 108 -2.56 11.22 -6.93
C SER A 108 -3.27 12.56 -7.16
N GLU A 109 -4.41 12.56 -7.85
CA GLU A 109 -5.30 13.72 -7.99
C GLU A 109 -6.21 13.95 -6.77
N GLY A 110 -6.07 13.13 -5.72
CA GLY A 110 -6.85 13.20 -4.49
C GLY A 110 -8.06 12.26 -4.47
N GLY A 111 -8.13 11.28 -5.37
CA GLY A 111 -9.20 10.30 -5.38
C GLY A 111 -9.32 9.54 -4.06
N THR A 112 -10.56 9.23 -3.64
CA THR A 112 -10.81 8.46 -2.43
C THR A 112 -10.87 6.96 -2.71
N VAL A 113 -10.53 6.12 -1.73
CA VAL A 113 -10.63 4.66 -1.82
C VAL A 113 -12.07 4.22 -2.11
N ASN A 114 -13.06 4.89 -1.54
CA ASN A 114 -14.48 4.60 -1.82
C ASN A 114 -14.84 4.91 -3.29
N ALA A 115 -14.42 6.06 -3.82
CA ALA A 115 -14.65 6.41 -5.22
C ALA A 115 -13.87 5.49 -6.19
N LEU A 116 -12.67 5.05 -5.82
CA LEU A 116 -11.92 4.01 -6.53
C LEU A 116 -12.72 2.70 -6.58
N THR A 117 -13.19 2.23 -5.43
CA THR A 117 -13.98 0.98 -5.31
C THR A 117 -15.22 1.02 -6.20
N MET A 118 -16.00 2.11 -6.14
CA MET A 118 -17.18 2.29 -6.99
C MET A 118 -16.80 2.34 -8.48
N GLY A 119 -15.72 3.05 -8.84
CA GLY A 119 -15.29 3.11 -10.24
C GLY A 119 -14.84 1.75 -10.80
N LEU A 120 -14.06 0.98 -10.03
CA LEU A 120 -13.59 -0.35 -10.44
C LEU A 120 -14.73 -1.37 -10.49
N THR A 121 -15.73 -1.24 -9.61
CA THR A 121 -16.90 -2.14 -9.55
C THR A 121 -17.95 -1.78 -10.58
N ASP A 122 -18.40 -0.52 -10.62
CA ASP A 122 -19.59 -0.10 -11.37
C ASP A 122 -19.26 0.41 -12.78
N SER A 123 -18.08 1.01 -12.97
CA SER A 123 -17.71 1.61 -14.25
C SER A 123 -16.81 0.70 -15.08
N TRP A 124 -15.74 0.18 -14.49
CA TRP A 124 -14.76 -0.64 -15.21
C TRP A 124 -15.10 -2.13 -15.17
N LEU A 125 -15.89 -2.56 -14.18
CA LEU A 125 -16.32 -3.96 -13.98
C LEU A 125 -15.14 -4.93 -13.91
N VAL A 126 -14.06 -4.56 -13.21
CA VAL A 126 -12.81 -5.36 -13.12
C VAL A 126 -12.61 -6.04 -11.77
N ILE A 127 -13.35 -5.67 -10.74
CA ILE A 127 -13.21 -6.30 -9.40
C ILE A 127 -13.68 -7.76 -9.42
N GLY A 128 -14.74 -8.09 -10.17
CA GLY A 128 -15.28 -9.45 -10.19
C GLY A 128 -15.85 -9.87 -8.84
N GLU A 129 -15.88 -11.18 -8.58
CA GLU A 129 -16.41 -11.74 -7.32
C GLU A 129 -15.38 -11.73 -6.18
N THR A 130 -14.10 -11.88 -6.50
CA THR A 130 -13.01 -12.10 -5.54
C THR A 130 -12.10 -10.87 -5.34
N GLY A 131 -12.17 -9.89 -6.26
CA GLY A 131 -11.37 -8.68 -6.16
C GLY A 131 -11.86 -7.76 -5.05
N PHE A 132 -11.02 -6.78 -4.71
CA PHE A 132 -11.30 -5.83 -3.64
C PHE A 132 -10.47 -4.55 -3.77
N VAL A 133 -10.83 -3.55 -2.96
CA VAL A 133 -10.00 -2.38 -2.68
C VAL A 133 -10.01 -2.17 -1.17
N GLN A 134 -8.84 -2.08 -0.54
CA GLN A 134 -8.72 -1.86 0.91
C GLN A 134 -7.55 -0.92 1.22
N SER A 135 -7.59 -0.26 2.38
CA SER A 135 -6.60 0.72 2.80
C SER A 135 -6.46 0.82 4.32
N ASP A 136 -6.34 -0.33 4.97
CA ASP A 136 -6.39 -0.49 6.43
C ASP A 136 -5.04 -0.86 7.06
N ALA A 137 -4.03 -1.17 6.25
CA ALA A 137 -2.69 -1.53 6.70
C ALA A 137 -1.62 -0.58 6.15
N ASP A 138 -0.65 -0.22 7.00
CA ASP A 138 0.60 0.45 6.63
C ASP A 138 1.65 -0.63 6.40
N LEU A 139 1.83 -1.03 5.14
CA LEU A 139 2.74 -2.10 4.74
C LEU A 139 4.16 -1.60 4.50
N THR A 140 4.36 -0.33 4.12
CA THR A 140 5.70 0.22 3.86
C THR A 140 6.30 0.98 5.03
N GLY A 141 5.54 1.21 6.10
CA GLY A 141 5.99 1.77 7.37
C GLY A 141 6.14 3.29 7.36
N GLU A 142 5.50 3.98 6.41
CA GLU A 142 5.55 5.42 6.23
C GLU A 142 4.56 6.18 7.14
N GLY A 143 3.72 5.46 7.90
CA GLY A 143 2.72 6.02 8.80
C GLY A 143 1.40 6.37 8.13
N SER A 144 1.24 6.08 6.83
CA SER A 144 -0.01 6.18 6.09
C SER A 144 -0.42 4.79 5.60
N PRO A 145 -1.72 4.43 5.64
CA PRO A 145 -2.14 3.14 5.10
C PRO A 145 -1.86 3.04 3.60
N ASP A 146 -1.27 1.92 3.18
CA ASP A 146 -1.15 1.52 1.79
C ASP A 146 -2.51 1.11 1.24
N ILE A 147 -2.70 1.26 -0.06
CA ILE A 147 -3.92 0.86 -0.76
C ILE A 147 -3.65 -0.44 -1.51
N LEU A 148 -4.35 -1.50 -1.15
CA LEU A 148 -4.33 -2.75 -1.88
C LEU A 148 -5.50 -2.80 -2.85
N VAL A 149 -5.22 -3.16 -4.10
CA VAL A 149 -6.23 -3.32 -5.15
C VAL A 149 -6.05 -4.68 -5.78
N SER A 150 -7.10 -5.49 -5.74
CA SER A 150 -7.17 -6.75 -6.46
C SER A 150 -8.27 -6.69 -7.51
N TYR A 151 -7.93 -7.02 -8.74
CA TYR A 151 -8.86 -7.03 -9.87
C TYR A 151 -8.47 -8.08 -10.90
N SER A 152 -9.38 -8.41 -11.81
CA SER A 152 -9.10 -9.22 -13.00
C SER A 152 -9.46 -8.44 -14.25
N ALA A 153 -8.53 -8.40 -15.20
CA ALA A 153 -8.70 -7.76 -16.50
C ALA A 153 -8.28 -8.74 -17.61
N ASP A 154 -8.17 -8.25 -18.85
CA ASP A 154 -7.87 -9.10 -20.01
C ASP A 154 -6.51 -9.84 -19.88
N GLU A 155 -5.60 -9.33 -19.04
CA GLU A 155 -4.29 -9.95 -18.72
C GLU A 155 -4.36 -10.96 -17.55
N GLY A 156 -5.54 -11.10 -16.94
CA GLY A 156 -5.83 -11.95 -15.78
C GLY A 156 -5.83 -11.19 -14.45
N GLY A 157 -5.86 -11.96 -13.35
CA GLY A 157 -5.77 -11.47 -11.99
C GLY A 157 -4.53 -10.60 -11.74
N THR A 158 -4.74 -9.47 -11.07
CA THR A 158 -3.71 -8.51 -10.70
C THR A 158 -3.91 -8.05 -9.25
N LEU A 159 -2.83 -8.07 -8.47
CA LEU A 159 -2.75 -7.44 -7.15
C LEU A 159 -1.79 -6.26 -7.21
N LEU A 160 -2.24 -5.10 -6.74
CA LEU A 160 -1.44 -3.89 -6.55
C LEU A 160 -1.33 -3.57 -5.06
N VAL A 161 -0.14 -3.11 -4.65
CA VAL A 161 0.05 -2.36 -3.40
C VAL A 161 0.52 -0.97 -3.78
N ILE A 162 -0.23 0.05 -3.39
CA ILE A 162 0.00 1.44 -3.76
C ILE A 162 0.26 2.22 -2.48
N GLY A 163 1.47 2.76 -2.37
CA GLY A 163 1.90 3.56 -1.23
C GLY A 163 2.06 5.02 -1.59
N CYS A 164 2.05 5.87 -0.58
CA CYS A 164 2.18 7.31 -0.74
C CYS A 164 3.60 7.76 -0.39
N VAL A 165 4.34 8.25 -1.37
CA VAL A 165 5.71 8.72 -1.16
C VAL A 165 5.91 10.06 -1.83
N ASP A 166 6.53 10.97 -1.10
CA ASP A 166 6.79 12.35 -1.53
C ASP A 166 5.51 13.05 -2.06
N GLY A 167 4.38 12.76 -1.40
CA GLY A 167 3.08 13.37 -1.69
C GLY A 167 2.40 12.86 -2.96
N VAL A 168 2.82 11.71 -3.51
CA VAL A 168 2.24 11.09 -4.70
C VAL A 168 2.00 9.60 -4.45
N TYR A 169 0.87 9.07 -4.91
CA TYR A 169 0.60 7.64 -4.86
C TYR A 169 1.32 6.92 -5.99
N GLN A 170 2.01 5.83 -5.67
CA GLN A 170 2.78 5.04 -6.63
C GLN A 170 2.65 3.56 -6.28
N THR A 171 2.57 2.71 -7.30
CA THR A 171 2.61 1.26 -7.11
C THR A 171 3.96 0.84 -6.53
N ARG A 172 3.92 0.24 -5.34
CA ARG A 172 5.05 -0.35 -4.63
C ARG A 172 5.22 -1.82 -4.96
N TYR A 173 4.13 -2.48 -5.33
CA TYR A 173 4.11 -3.87 -5.76
C TYR A 173 3.02 -4.12 -6.78
N GLN A 174 3.34 -4.92 -7.80
CA GLN A 174 2.39 -5.44 -8.77
C GLN A 174 2.67 -6.92 -9.01
N ALA A 175 1.65 -7.75 -8.83
CA ALA A 175 1.65 -9.14 -9.26
C ALA A 175 0.56 -9.34 -10.32
N ILE A 176 0.96 -9.74 -11.52
CA ILE A 176 0.04 -10.26 -12.54
C ILE A 176 0.06 -11.78 -12.38
N THR A 177 -0.98 -12.31 -11.76
CA THR A 177 -1.05 -13.72 -11.36
C THR A 177 -1.70 -14.61 -12.42
N GLY A 178 -2.42 -14.00 -13.37
CA GLY A 178 -3.32 -14.72 -14.26
C GLY A 178 -4.58 -15.20 -13.52
N GLY A 179 -5.51 -15.81 -14.25
CA GLY A 179 -6.74 -16.36 -13.66
C GLY A 179 -7.62 -15.30 -12.98
N ASP A 180 -8.19 -15.67 -11.84
CA ASP A 180 -9.08 -14.82 -11.06
C ASP A 180 -8.32 -13.74 -10.28
N ALA A 181 -9.03 -12.69 -9.84
CA ALA A 181 -8.45 -11.64 -9.02
C ALA A 181 -7.90 -12.27 -7.70
N PRO A 182 -6.66 -11.96 -7.30
CA PRO A 182 -6.08 -12.50 -6.07
C PRO A 182 -6.89 -12.15 -4.82
N GLU A 183 -6.99 -13.08 -3.88
CA GLU A 183 -7.61 -12.90 -2.57
C GLU A 183 -6.54 -12.78 -1.48
N ILE A 184 -6.78 -11.93 -0.48
CA ILE A 184 -5.92 -11.87 0.71
C ILE A 184 -6.34 -12.96 1.68
N LEU A 185 -5.41 -13.86 1.99
CA LEU A 185 -5.58 -14.87 3.02
C LEU A 185 -5.16 -14.34 4.39
N TRP A 186 -4.14 -13.49 4.42
CA TRP A 186 -3.64 -12.86 5.64
C TRP A 186 -2.97 -11.52 5.36
N LEU A 187 -3.19 -10.57 6.26
CA LEU A 187 -2.57 -9.25 6.26
C LEU A 187 -2.11 -8.94 7.68
N GLY A 188 -0.80 -8.99 7.92
CA GLY A 188 -0.24 -8.80 9.26
C GLY A 188 1.11 -9.47 9.44
N ASP A 189 1.71 -9.30 10.60
CA ASP A 189 3.04 -9.84 10.94
C ASP A 189 2.96 -11.36 11.13
N VAL A 190 3.52 -12.12 10.19
CA VAL A 190 3.49 -13.59 10.11
C VAL A 190 4.66 -14.21 10.88
N ASN A 191 5.78 -13.49 11.00
CA ASN A 191 7.05 -14.02 11.52
C ASN A 191 7.56 -13.27 12.77
N VAL A 192 6.72 -12.42 13.37
CA VAL A 192 6.98 -11.65 14.59
C VAL A 192 8.17 -10.68 14.46
N ASN A 193 8.38 -10.11 13.27
CA ASN A 193 9.46 -9.15 13.01
C ASN A 193 9.02 -7.66 13.12
N ALA A 194 7.76 -7.41 13.49
CA ALA A 194 7.11 -6.10 13.54
C ALA A 194 6.93 -5.39 12.19
N SER A 195 7.04 -6.12 11.08
CA SER A 195 6.66 -5.70 9.73
C SER A 195 5.49 -6.56 9.27
N PRO A 196 4.39 -5.97 8.76
CA PRO A 196 3.31 -6.77 8.23
C PRO A 196 3.70 -7.44 6.91
N GLU A 197 3.21 -8.66 6.74
CA GLU A 197 3.27 -9.42 5.50
C GLU A 197 1.90 -9.49 4.81
N VAL A 198 1.94 -9.78 3.51
CA VAL A 198 0.74 -10.08 2.71
C VAL A 198 0.83 -11.53 2.23
N VAL A 199 -0.08 -12.38 2.71
CA VAL A 199 -0.33 -13.70 2.14
C VAL A 199 -1.54 -13.60 1.24
N PHE A 200 -1.38 -13.90 -0.04
CA PHE A 200 -2.46 -13.86 -1.01
C PHE A 200 -2.45 -15.08 -1.92
N SER A 201 -3.61 -15.43 -2.44
CA SER A 201 -3.80 -16.58 -3.33
C SER A 201 -4.63 -16.20 -4.52
N ASN A 202 -4.39 -16.83 -5.66
CA ASN A 202 -5.25 -16.70 -6.82
C ASN A 202 -5.57 -18.07 -7.42
N ARG A 203 -6.79 -18.21 -7.94
CA ARG A 203 -7.23 -19.40 -8.64
C ARG A 203 -6.92 -19.24 -10.13
N ILE A 204 -6.28 -20.26 -10.70
CA ILE A 204 -5.96 -20.31 -12.13
C ILE A 204 -6.63 -21.54 -12.72
N CYS A 205 -7.54 -21.32 -13.66
CA CYS A 205 -8.26 -22.36 -14.37
C CYS A 205 -7.78 -22.44 -15.82
N PRO A 206 -7.53 -23.65 -16.37
CA PRO A 206 -7.20 -23.79 -17.77
C PRO A 206 -8.42 -23.46 -18.66
N PRO A 207 -8.22 -23.14 -19.95
CA PRO A 207 -9.31 -22.69 -20.84
C PRO A 207 -10.43 -23.72 -21.08
N ASP A 208 -10.17 -24.99 -20.80
CA ASP A 208 -11.11 -26.10 -20.90
C ASP A 208 -11.80 -26.46 -19.57
N ALA A 209 -11.55 -25.68 -18.51
CA ALA A 209 -12.32 -25.75 -17.29
C ALA A 209 -13.77 -25.31 -17.54
N THR A 210 -14.69 -26.07 -16.98
CA THR A 210 -16.13 -25.88 -17.01
C THR A 210 -16.66 -25.96 -15.59
N ALA A 211 -17.86 -25.47 -15.35
CA ALA A 211 -18.49 -25.55 -14.02
C ALA A 211 -18.57 -26.99 -13.45
N ASP A 212 -18.50 -28.02 -14.30
CA ASP A 212 -18.58 -29.43 -13.89
C ASP A 212 -17.22 -30.03 -13.50
N ASN A 213 -16.10 -29.40 -13.86
CA ASN A 213 -14.74 -29.94 -13.64
C ASN A 213 -13.71 -28.89 -13.18
N GLU A 214 -14.15 -27.67 -12.87
CA GLU A 214 -13.27 -26.60 -12.40
C GLU A 214 -12.60 -26.94 -11.07
N ASP A 215 -13.26 -27.70 -10.19
CA ASP A 215 -12.67 -28.14 -8.92
C ASP A 215 -11.50 -29.14 -9.10
N GLU A 216 -11.46 -29.84 -10.24
CA GLU A 216 -10.40 -30.80 -10.55
C GLU A 216 -9.26 -30.17 -11.37
N LEU A 217 -9.57 -29.14 -12.16
CA LEU A 217 -8.64 -28.56 -13.13
C LEU A 217 -8.02 -27.24 -12.69
N CYS A 218 -8.69 -26.48 -11.82
CA CYS A 218 -8.13 -25.23 -11.33
C CYS A 218 -7.08 -25.49 -10.27
N THR A 219 -6.05 -24.64 -10.25
CA THR A 219 -4.99 -24.67 -9.24
C THR A 219 -4.96 -23.35 -8.50
N TYR A 220 -4.81 -23.41 -7.19
CA TYR A 220 -4.56 -22.25 -6.36
C TYR A 220 -3.06 -21.99 -6.26
N ARG A 221 -2.67 -20.73 -6.45
CA ARG A 221 -1.29 -20.29 -6.38
C ARG A 221 -1.18 -19.23 -5.29
N THR A 222 -0.45 -19.54 -4.23
CA THR A 222 -0.30 -18.69 -3.05
C THR A 222 1.09 -18.09 -2.98
N GLN A 223 1.16 -16.81 -2.63
CA GLN A 223 2.39 -16.04 -2.47
C GLN A 223 2.39 -15.35 -1.11
N LEU A 224 3.59 -15.12 -0.59
CA LEU A 224 3.84 -14.39 0.65
C LEU A 224 4.91 -13.36 0.39
N ILE A 225 4.57 -12.10 0.58
CA ILE A 225 5.46 -10.96 0.36
C ILE A 225 5.60 -10.11 1.62
N SER A 226 6.76 -9.48 1.77
CA SER A 226 7.06 -8.53 2.84
C SER A 226 7.77 -7.31 2.29
N TRP A 227 7.57 -6.15 2.90
CA TRP A 227 8.31 -4.94 2.56
C TRP A 227 9.75 -5.04 3.08
N GLN A 228 10.72 -4.65 2.25
CA GLN A 228 12.13 -4.55 2.63
C GLN A 228 12.56 -3.09 2.52
N ALA A 229 12.59 -2.40 3.66
CA ALA A 229 12.87 -0.97 3.74
C ALA A 229 14.27 -0.60 3.22
N ASP A 230 15.26 -1.49 3.38
CA ASP A 230 16.62 -1.31 2.85
C ASP A 230 16.68 -1.29 1.32
N GLN A 231 15.72 -1.95 0.66
CA GLN A 231 15.59 -2.06 -0.79
C GLN A 231 14.45 -1.22 -1.37
N ALA A 232 13.64 -0.63 -0.49
CA ALA A 232 12.42 0.10 -0.84
C ALA A 232 11.51 -0.68 -1.82
N ARG A 233 11.32 -1.98 -1.57
CA ARG A 233 10.46 -2.86 -2.39
C ARG A 233 9.88 -4.01 -1.59
N PHE A 234 8.80 -4.58 -2.10
CA PHE A 234 8.31 -5.88 -1.66
C PHE A 234 9.17 -7.02 -2.21
N VAL A 235 9.41 -8.03 -1.39
CA VAL A 235 10.11 -9.27 -1.78
C VAL A 235 9.25 -10.47 -1.42
N SER A 236 9.35 -11.53 -2.24
CA SER A 236 8.78 -12.84 -1.87
C SER A 236 9.59 -13.45 -0.75
N LEU A 237 8.93 -13.88 0.32
CA LEU A 237 9.55 -14.69 1.38
C LEU A 237 9.60 -16.17 0.99
N LEU A 238 8.78 -16.60 0.03
CA LEU A 238 8.79 -17.95 -0.50
C LEU A 238 9.77 -18.08 -1.68
N PRO A 239 10.45 -19.23 -1.84
CA PRO A 239 11.32 -19.50 -2.98
C PRO A 239 10.55 -19.66 -4.30
N GLY A 240 9.25 -19.90 -4.22
CA GLY A 240 8.31 -20.04 -5.32
C GLY A 240 6.89 -19.94 -4.78
N ALA A 241 5.89 -19.88 -5.68
CA ALA A 241 4.51 -19.92 -5.21
C ALA A 241 4.15 -21.31 -4.69
N ILE A 242 3.29 -21.36 -3.68
CA ILE A 242 2.71 -22.60 -3.18
C ILE A 242 1.53 -22.94 -4.06
N GLU A 243 1.57 -24.10 -4.70
CA GLU A 243 0.50 -24.59 -5.58
C GLU A 243 -0.31 -25.69 -4.88
N GLY A 244 -1.64 -25.65 -5.02
CA GLY A 244 -2.53 -26.63 -4.40
C GLY A 244 -3.91 -26.70 -5.07
N GLU A 245 -4.65 -27.76 -4.74
CA GLU A 245 -6.03 -27.99 -5.21
C GLU A 245 -7.04 -27.04 -4.52
N GLY A 246 -6.66 -26.41 -3.41
CA GLY A 246 -7.48 -25.45 -2.67
C GLY A 246 -6.64 -24.32 -2.07
N ALA A 247 -7.31 -23.23 -1.71
CA ALA A 247 -6.68 -22.13 -0.98
C ALA A 247 -6.15 -22.64 0.38
N PRO A 248 -4.89 -22.32 0.75
CA PRO A 248 -4.37 -22.69 2.06
C PRO A 248 -4.99 -21.84 3.16
N THR A 249 -4.80 -22.27 4.39
CA THR A 249 -5.14 -21.50 5.60
C THR A 249 -3.87 -20.95 6.23
N VAL A 250 -3.94 -19.77 6.84
CA VAL A 250 -2.83 -19.18 7.61
C VAL A 250 -3.15 -19.29 9.10
N THR A 251 -2.36 -20.03 9.88
CA THR A 251 -2.62 -20.28 11.31
C THR A 251 -1.32 -20.63 12.02
N ASP A 252 -1.24 -20.31 13.31
CA ASP A 252 -0.21 -20.77 14.24
C ASP A 252 -0.61 -22.19 14.70
N ILE A 253 0.00 -23.21 14.11
CA ILE A 253 -0.33 -24.63 14.35
C ILE A 253 0.45 -25.22 15.52
N ASP A 254 1.63 -24.67 15.82
CA ASP A 254 2.53 -25.20 16.85
C ASP A 254 2.64 -24.32 18.12
N GLU A 255 1.89 -23.22 18.15
CA GLU A 255 1.73 -22.26 19.25
C GLU A 255 2.99 -21.44 19.57
N ASP A 256 3.87 -21.20 18.58
CA ASP A 256 5.10 -20.43 18.78
C ASP A 256 4.97 -18.93 18.43
N ARG A 257 3.80 -18.53 17.89
CA ARG A 257 3.39 -17.20 17.40
C ARG A 257 3.87 -16.83 15.99
N ILE A 258 4.59 -17.71 15.31
CA ILE A 258 4.77 -17.65 13.87
C ILE A 258 3.52 -18.25 13.23
N LEU A 259 3.07 -17.67 12.12
CA LEU A 259 1.89 -18.18 11.40
C LEU A 259 2.37 -19.04 10.24
N GLU A 260 1.95 -20.29 10.20
CA GLU A 260 2.24 -21.18 9.08
C GLU A 260 1.20 -21.04 7.98
N VAL A 261 1.66 -21.21 6.74
CA VAL A 261 0.76 -21.48 5.61
C VAL A 261 0.51 -22.98 5.58
N VAL A 262 -0.75 -23.39 5.64
CA VAL A 262 -1.17 -24.79 5.72
C VAL A 262 -2.02 -25.14 4.51
N SER A 263 -1.53 -26.05 3.67
CA SER A 263 -2.27 -26.57 2.51
C SER A 263 -2.69 -28.01 2.76
N LEU A 264 -3.99 -28.28 2.61
CA LEU A 264 -4.55 -29.62 2.70
C LEU A 264 -4.48 -30.29 1.33
N ILE A 265 -3.98 -31.52 1.30
CA ILE A 265 -4.05 -32.40 0.13
C ILE A 265 -5.30 -33.25 0.30
N THR A 266 -6.36 -32.92 -0.44
CA THR A 266 -7.65 -33.60 -0.38
C THR A 266 -7.89 -34.55 -1.55
N SER A 267 -6.99 -34.59 -2.53
CA SER A 267 -7.05 -35.52 -3.66
C SER A 267 -7.22 -36.98 -3.22
N ASP A 268 -8.28 -37.63 -3.71
CA ASP A 268 -8.40 -39.09 -3.63
C ASP A 268 -7.43 -39.80 -4.59
N GLY A 269 -6.72 -39.04 -5.43
CA GLY A 269 -5.87 -39.54 -6.49
C GLY A 269 -6.63 -39.96 -7.75
N THR A 270 -5.90 -40.32 -8.79
CA THR A 270 -6.45 -40.64 -10.13
C THR A 270 -6.14 -42.08 -10.51
N ALA A 271 -6.70 -42.57 -11.62
CA ALA A 271 -6.31 -43.87 -12.18
C ALA A 271 -4.80 -43.95 -12.52
N ALA A 272 -4.15 -42.82 -12.77
CA ALA A 272 -2.72 -42.73 -13.07
C ALA A 272 -1.84 -42.65 -11.80
N THR A 273 -2.33 -41.97 -10.76
CA THR A 273 -1.57 -41.75 -9.52
C THR A 273 -1.90 -42.75 -8.41
N GLY A 274 -2.98 -43.52 -8.56
CA GLY A 274 -3.53 -44.39 -7.52
C GLY A 274 -4.16 -43.59 -6.37
N PRO A 275 -4.73 -44.28 -5.35
CA PRO A 275 -5.29 -43.61 -4.18
C PRO A 275 -4.24 -42.77 -3.48
N GLN A 276 -4.44 -41.46 -3.41
CA GLN A 276 -3.56 -40.60 -2.63
C GLN A 276 -3.98 -40.59 -1.16
N ARG A 277 -3.00 -40.41 -0.27
CA ARG A 277 -3.28 -40.20 1.14
C ARG A 277 -3.57 -38.73 1.35
N THR A 278 -4.67 -38.43 2.03
CA THR A 278 -4.87 -37.10 2.60
C THR A 278 -3.64 -36.69 3.40
N GLY A 279 -3.09 -35.53 3.09
CA GLY A 279 -1.86 -35.01 3.66
C GLY A 279 -1.98 -33.54 3.96
N VAL A 280 -0.99 -33.01 4.67
CA VAL A 280 -0.87 -31.58 4.96
C VAL A 280 0.55 -31.16 4.63
N ASN A 281 0.68 -30.11 3.84
CA ASN A 281 1.94 -29.40 3.68
C ASN A 281 1.89 -28.15 4.56
N ILE A 282 2.94 -27.96 5.35
CA ILE A 282 3.10 -26.83 6.27
C ILE A 282 4.35 -26.09 5.84
N TRP A 283 4.22 -24.78 5.64
CA TRP A 283 5.32 -23.87 5.42
C TRP A 283 5.44 -22.98 6.64
N ASP A 284 6.56 -23.19 7.33
CA ASP A 284 7.08 -22.45 8.49
C ASP A 284 8.24 -21.56 8.01
#